data_AF-A0A9D4JRR8-F1
#
_entry.id   AF-A0A9D4JRR8-F1
#
_cell.length_a   1.000
_cell.length_b   1.000
_cell.length_c   1.000
_cell.angle_alpha   90.00
_cell.angle_beta   90.00
_cell.angle_gamma   90.00
#
_symmetry.space_group_name_H-M   'P 1'
#
loop_
_entity.id
_entity.type
_entity.pdbx_description
1 polymer ?
#
loop_
_entity_poly.entity_id
_entity_poly.type
_entity_poly.pdbx_seq_one_letter_code
_entity_poly.pdbx_strand_id
1 'polypeptide(L)'
;MCRRSKFTNGEHVSINKLTADIVPTMAHELGHAFGMGHDGISNPCQNFTFLMANGGFDATMGNAATYRAFSDCSSKYLQDYTNGIGDDFRATCLMPPTATFNASSCLGFPGQIKTLDQQCKLAFGARSTRCTPEDVKGAQNESFLKNGYVVHCVMDNDKISPFYCMDPKTKKCSAIPDVMMGTRCLINGEMNQNNRCYQGVCKSVKLCDAPTTSDRRLQREEQPQTP
;
A
#
# COMPACT_ATOMS: atom_id res chain seq x y z
N MET A 1 12.80 24.35 -7.29
CA MET A 1 11.82 24.51 -8.38
C MET A 1 12.43 23.94 -9.66
N CYS A 2 11.93 22.81 -10.16
CA CYS A 2 12.38 22.25 -11.43
C CYS A 2 12.09 23.26 -12.55
N ARG A 3 13.14 23.88 -13.10
CA ARG A 3 12.99 24.72 -14.29
C ARG A 3 12.96 23.82 -15.53
N ARG A 4 11.97 24.09 -16.37
CA ARG A 4 11.68 23.41 -17.64
C ARG A 4 12.96 23.21 -18.47
N SER A 5 13.42 21.97 -18.60
CA SER A 5 14.28 21.57 -19.72
C SER A 5 13.41 21.36 -20.96
N LYS A 6 13.94 21.68 -22.14
CA LYS A 6 13.25 21.72 -23.44
C LYS A 6 12.82 20.34 -24.00
N PHE A 7 12.54 19.36 -23.14
CA PHE A 7 12.20 17.99 -23.53
C PHE A 7 10.90 17.43 -22.92
N THR A 8 10.08 18.22 -22.21
CA THR A 8 8.94 17.64 -21.48
C THR A 8 7.58 18.15 -21.95
N ASN A 9 6.81 17.25 -22.57
CA ASN A 9 5.39 17.42 -22.90
C ASN A 9 4.48 17.24 -21.66
N GLY A 10 4.84 17.78 -20.50
CA GLY A 10 3.97 17.77 -19.31
C GLY A 10 3.86 16.44 -18.51
N GLU A 11 4.76 15.48 -18.69
CA GLU A 11 4.65 14.09 -18.21
C GLU A 11 5.24 13.79 -16.81
N HIS A 12 5.21 14.71 -15.85
CA HIS A 12 5.69 14.44 -14.48
C HIS A 12 4.59 14.50 -13.43
N VAL A 13 3.36 14.19 -13.83
CA VAL A 13 2.19 14.21 -12.96
C VAL A 13 1.47 12.88 -13.08
N SER A 14 1.17 12.26 -11.94
CA SER A 14 0.28 11.11 -11.85
C SER A 14 -0.99 11.53 -11.11
N ILE A 15 -2.15 11.15 -11.66
CA ILE A 15 -3.46 11.37 -11.04
C ILE A 15 -3.98 10.01 -10.60
N ASN A 16 -4.07 9.82 -9.29
CA ASN A 16 -4.53 8.57 -8.70
C ASN A 16 -5.87 8.75 -8.00
N LYS A 17 -6.75 7.75 -8.13
CA LYS A 17 -8.02 7.73 -7.42
C LYS A 17 -7.80 7.28 -5.97
N LEU A 18 -8.34 8.02 -5.01
CA LEU A 18 -8.21 7.68 -3.59
C LEU A 18 -9.10 6.48 -3.22
N THR A 19 -8.52 5.28 -3.29
CA THR A 19 -9.15 3.99 -2.96
C THR A 19 -8.20 3.15 -2.09
N ALA A 20 -8.63 1.98 -1.61
CA ALA A 20 -7.80 1.13 -0.73
C ALA A 20 -6.50 0.64 -1.38
N ASP A 21 -6.45 0.58 -2.71
CA ASP A 21 -5.30 0.25 -3.56
C ASP A 21 -4.43 1.46 -3.94
N ILE A 22 -4.69 2.65 -3.38
CA ILE A 22 -3.93 3.87 -3.71
C ILE A 22 -2.41 3.72 -3.56
N VAL A 23 -1.93 2.96 -2.58
CA VAL A 23 -0.49 2.79 -2.35
C VAL A 23 0.18 2.01 -3.49
N PRO A 24 -0.27 0.79 -3.85
CA PRO A 24 0.28 0.09 -5.01
C PRO A 24 0.04 0.84 -6.32
N THR A 25 -1.09 1.53 -6.49
CA THR A 25 -1.33 2.38 -7.69
C THR A 25 -0.31 3.52 -7.75
N MET A 26 -0.10 4.27 -6.67
CA MET A 26 0.90 5.34 -6.64
C MET A 26 2.31 4.82 -6.92
N ALA A 27 2.67 3.64 -6.40
CA ALA A 27 3.95 3.01 -6.68
C ALA A 27 4.07 2.60 -8.16
N HIS A 28 3.00 2.07 -8.76
CA HIS A 28 2.92 1.73 -10.19
C HIS A 28 3.15 2.96 -11.06
N GLU A 29 2.38 4.02 -10.83
CA GLU A 29 2.49 5.25 -11.62
C GLU A 29 3.84 5.96 -11.41
N LEU A 30 4.39 5.89 -10.20
CA LEU A 30 5.74 6.38 -9.94
C LEU A 30 6.80 5.54 -10.68
N GLY A 31 6.57 4.23 -10.83
CA GLY A 31 7.39 3.35 -11.67
C GLY A 31 7.44 3.85 -13.12
N HIS A 32 6.30 4.21 -13.71
CA HIS A 32 6.27 4.83 -15.04
C HIS A 32 7.03 6.15 -15.11
N ALA A 33 6.98 6.98 -14.07
CA ALA A 33 7.77 8.21 -14.00
C ALA A 33 9.30 7.94 -13.99
N PHE A 34 9.72 6.75 -13.55
CA PHE A 34 11.10 6.25 -13.64
C PHE A 34 11.37 5.38 -14.87
N GLY A 35 10.50 5.43 -15.89
CA GLY A 35 10.71 4.75 -17.16
C GLY A 35 10.45 3.24 -17.13
N MET A 36 9.79 2.72 -16.09
CA MET A 36 9.42 1.30 -16.03
C MET A 36 8.27 1.00 -17.00
N GLY A 37 8.44 -0.05 -17.82
CA GLY A 37 7.35 -0.64 -18.60
C GLY A 37 6.53 -1.63 -17.77
N HIS A 38 5.35 -2.03 -18.28
CA HIS A 38 4.55 -3.06 -17.63
C HIS A 38 5.22 -4.44 -17.71
N ASP A 39 5.11 -5.21 -16.63
CA ASP A 39 5.54 -6.61 -16.60
C ASP A 39 4.73 -7.46 -17.58
N GLY A 40 5.40 -8.36 -18.29
CA GLY A 40 4.78 -9.24 -19.29
C GLY A 40 4.44 -8.54 -20.61
N ILE A 41 4.72 -7.23 -20.75
CA ILE A 41 4.70 -6.53 -22.03
C ILE A 41 6.14 -6.29 -22.48
N SER A 42 6.57 -6.97 -23.54
CA SER A 42 7.89 -6.78 -24.15
C SER A 42 9.07 -7.03 -23.20
N ASN A 43 8.84 -7.76 -22.11
CA ASN A 43 9.85 -8.26 -21.17
C ASN A 43 9.41 -9.64 -20.63
N PRO A 44 10.34 -10.45 -20.06
CA PRO A 44 10.04 -11.83 -19.66
C PRO A 44 9.36 -11.97 -18.29
N CYS A 45 9.09 -10.87 -17.58
CA CYS A 45 8.50 -10.95 -16.24
C CYS A 45 7.01 -11.32 -16.30
N GLN A 46 6.53 -11.96 -15.23
CA GLN A 46 5.15 -12.43 -15.15
C GLN A 46 4.17 -11.26 -15.06
N ASN A 47 3.12 -11.31 -15.87
CA ASN A 47 2.00 -10.37 -15.76
C ASN A 47 1.18 -10.68 -14.49
N PHE A 48 0.55 -9.67 -13.88
CA PHE A 48 -0.35 -9.74 -12.71
C PHE A 48 0.26 -9.92 -11.31
N THR A 49 1.55 -10.25 -11.19
CA THR A 49 2.15 -10.65 -9.90
C THR A 49 2.86 -9.52 -9.14
N PHE A 50 3.43 -8.55 -9.86
CA PHE A 50 4.24 -7.47 -9.31
C PHE A 50 3.60 -6.10 -9.54
N LEU A 51 4.15 -5.05 -8.91
CA LEU A 51 3.60 -3.70 -8.97
C LEU A 51 3.41 -3.15 -10.38
N MET A 52 4.21 -3.56 -11.37
CA MET A 52 4.10 -3.10 -12.76
C MET A 52 3.25 -4.02 -13.66
N ALA A 53 2.41 -4.89 -13.10
CA ALA A 53 1.49 -5.71 -13.87
C ALA A 53 0.58 -4.89 -14.81
N ASN A 54 0.33 -5.40 -16.02
CA ASN A 54 -0.61 -4.81 -16.96
C ASN A 54 -2.06 -5.18 -16.60
N GLY A 55 -2.94 -4.19 -16.52
CA GLY A 55 -4.37 -4.41 -16.24
C GLY A 55 -4.72 -4.46 -14.74
N GLY A 56 -3.77 -4.10 -13.89
CA GLY A 56 -3.92 -4.13 -12.44
C GLY A 56 -3.37 -5.42 -11.83
N PHE A 57 -3.08 -5.33 -10.55
CA PHE A 57 -2.53 -6.42 -9.76
C PHE A 57 -3.66 -7.34 -9.27
N ASP A 58 -3.50 -8.66 -9.44
CA ASP A 58 -4.40 -9.65 -8.83
C ASP A 58 -3.81 -10.18 -7.53
N ALA A 59 -4.35 -9.66 -6.43
CA ALA A 59 -4.03 -10.04 -5.07
C ALA A 59 -4.21 -11.51 -4.70
N THR A 60 -5.00 -12.24 -5.46
CA THR A 60 -5.20 -13.67 -5.23
C THR A 60 -4.15 -14.51 -5.95
N MET A 61 -3.49 -13.92 -6.95
CA MET A 61 -2.43 -14.52 -7.77
C MET A 61 -1.02 -14.18 -7.26
N GLY A 62 -0.84 -13.00 -6.64
CA GLY A 62 0.41 -12.60 -5.99
C GLY A 62 0.56 -13.23 -4.60
N ASN A 63 1.77 -13.71 -4.29
CA ASN A 63 2.12 -14.08 -2.91
C ASN A 63 2.49 -12.81 -2.10
N ALA A 64 2.64 -12.95 -0.79
CA ALA A 64 3.01 -11.87 0.12
C ALA A 64 4.29 -11.12 -0.27
N ALA A 65 5.22 -11.80 -0.94
CA ALA A 65 6.48 -11.22 -1.35
C ALA A 65 6.35 -10.36 -2.60
N THR A 66 5.34 -10.60 -3.43
CA THR A 66 5.23 -10.02 -4.78
C THR A 66 4.22 -8.88 -4.89
N TYR A 67 3.14 -8.90 -4.10
CA TYR A 67 2.09 -7.88 -4.16
C TYR A 67 2.51 -6.44 -3.77
N ARG A 68 3.70 -6.26 -3.19
CA ARG A 68 4.29 -4.95 -2.86
C ARG A 68 5.69 -4.77 -3.45
N ALA A 69 6.08 -5.61 -4.40
CA ALA A 69 7.42 -5.61 -4.96
C ALA A 69 7.41 -5.28 -6.45
N PHE A 70 8.51 -4.68 -6.89
CA PHE A 70 8.85 -4.60 -8.31
C PHE A 70 9.44 -5.94 -8.77
N SER A 71 9.18 -6.31 -10.02
CA SER A 71 9.81 -7.48 -10.64
C SER A 71 11.30 -7.24 -10.91
N ASP A 72 12.03 -8.28 -11.33
CA ASP A 72 13.41 -8.13 -11.81
C ASP A 72 13.49 -7.23 -13.05
N CYS A 73 12.49 -7.27 -13.94
CA CYS A 73 12.42 -6.42 -15.13
C CYS A 73 12.21 -4.96 -14.73
N SER A 74 11.29 -4.70 -13.81
CA SER A 74 11.05 -3.36 -13.23
C SER A 74 12.31 -2.82 -12.54
N SER A 75 12.99 -3.67 -11.77
CA SER A 75 14.26 -3.32 -11.12
C SER A 75 15.36 -3.01 -12.13
N LYS A 76 15.39 -3.72 -13.27
CA LYS A 76 16.31 -3.43 -14.38
C LYS A 76 15.98 -2.09 -15.04
N TYR A 77 14.71 -1.78 -15.31
CA TYR A 77 14.33 -0.47 -15.84
C TYR A 77 14.77 0.66 -14.93
N LEU A 78 14.57 0.52 -13.61
CA LEU A 78 15.03 1.50 -12.64
C LEU A 78 16.55 1.67 -12.68
N GLN A 79 17.30 0.56 -12.72
CA GLN A 79 18.75 0.59 -12.81
C GLN A 79 19.22 1.30 -14.08
N ASP A 80 18.67 0.95 -15.23
CA ASP A 80 19.00 1.57 -16.52
C ASP A 80 18.66 3.07 -16.51
N TYR A 81 17.52 3.46 -15.92
CA TYR A 81 17.14 4.86 -15.73
C TYR A 81 18.13 5.60 -14.82
N THR A 82 18.55 4.99 -13.71
CA THR A 82 19.49 5.60 -12.77
C THR A 82 20.93 5.66 -13.29
N ASN A 83 21.35 4.68 -14.09
CA ASN A 83 22.68 4.65 -14.69
C ASN A 83 22.84 5.76 -15.75
N GLY A 84 21.76 6.18 -16.40
CA GLY A 84 21.74 7.33 -17.31
C GLY A 84 21.59 8.70 -16.62
N ILE A 85 21.63 8.76 -15.28
CA ILE A 85 21.60 10.03 -14.54
C ILE A 85 22.91 10.78 -14.82
N GLY A 86 22.78 11.97 -15.40
CA GLY A 86 23.92 12.84 -15.72
C GLY A 86 24.30 12.86 -17.20
N ASP A 87 24.09 11.76 -17.93
CA ASP A 87 24.41 11.68 -19.36
C ASP A 87 23.43 12.53 -20.21
N ASP A 88 22.15 12.59 -19.80
CA ASP A 88 21.07 13.33 -20.47
C ASP A 88 20.40 14.41 -19.59
N PHE A 89 21.02 14.80 -18.46
CA PHE A 89 20.37 15.59 -17.37
C PHE A 89 19.11 14.95 -16.74
N ARG A 90 18.79 13.70 -17.11
CA ARG A 90 17.67 12.94 -16.52
C ARG A 90 17.86 12.76 -15.02
N ALA A 91 16.77 12.85 -14.28
CA ALA A 91 16.71 12.60 -12.83
C ALA A 91 17.73 13.37 -11.96
N THR A 92 18.35 14.43 -12.48
CA THR A 92 19.22 15.32 -11.70
C THR A 92 18.50 15.99 -10.53
N CYS A 93 17.17 16.08 -10.59
CA CYS A 93 16.30 16.55 -9.50
C CYS A 93 16.09 15.54 -8.36
N LEU A 94 16.45 14.27 -8.56
CA LEU A 94 16.42 13.23 -7.52
C LEU A 94 17.73 13.17 -6.74
N MET A 95 18.77 13.88 -7.18
CA MET A 95 19.99 14.04 -6.42
C MET A 95 19.67 14.65 -5.05
N PRO A 96 20.28 14.16 -3.98
CA PRO A 96 19.91 14.54 -2.62
C PRO A 96 19.95 16.06 -2.47
N PRO A 97 18.86 16.70 -2.01
CA PRO A 97 18.88 18.12 -1.74
C PRO A 97 19.87 18.41 -0.60
N THR A 98 20.46 19.59 -0.58
CA THR A 98 21.31 20.07 0.54
C THR A 98 20.52 20.27 1.83
N ALA A 99 19.18 20.24 1.76
CA ALA A 99 18.30 20.32 2.91
C ALA A 99 18.01 18.91 3.45
N THR A 100 18.37 18.68 4.70
CA THR A 100 18.01 17.48 5.44
C THR A 100 16.50 17.44 5.64
N PHE A 101 15.82 16.45 5.07
CA PHE A 101 14.44 16.14 5.42
C PHE A 101 14.39 15.68 6.87
N ASN A 102 13.82 16.50 7.76
CA ASN A 102 13.67 16.15 9.16
C ASN A 102 12.42 15.27 9.28
N ALA A 103 12.58 13.96 9.13
CA ALA A 103 11.51 12.97 9.28
C ALA A 103 11.04 12.81 10.75
N SER A 104 11.06 13.88 11.54
CA SER A 104 10.87 13.86 12.99
C SER A 104 9.43 13.57 13.40
N SER A 105 8.45 13.73 12.51
CA SER A 105 7.08 13.33 12.77
C SER A 105 6.89 11.87 12.38
N CYS A 106 7.01 10.96 13.34
CA CYS A 106 6.51 9.61 13.11
C CYS A 106 4.98 9.67 12.97
N LEU A 107 4.49 9.68 11.74
CA LEU A 107 3.05 9.80 11.43
C LEU A 107 2.24 8.55 11.82
N GLY A 108 2.90 7.49 12.30
CA GLY A 108 2.30 6.19 12.55
C GLY A 108 2.06 5.40 11.26
N PHE A 109 2.00 4.07 11.38
CA PHE A 109 1.66 3.22 10.24
C PHE A 109 0.18 3.40 9.84
N PRO A 110 -0.22 3.24 8.56
CA PRO A 110 -1.59 3.48 8.14
C PRO A 110 -2.65 2.71 8.93
N GLY A 111 -2.40 1.45 9.29
CA GLY A 111 -3.29 0.62 10.11
C GLY A 111 -3.36 1.01 11.59
N GLN A 112 -2.45 1.88 12.07
CA GLN A 112 -2.57 2.50 13.40
C GLN A 112 -3.60 3.64 13.40
N ILE A 113 -3.74 4.32 12.25
CA ILE A 113 -4.61 5.49 12.07
C ILE A 113 -5.97 5.08 11.48
N LYS A 114 -6.00 4.00 10.70
CA LYS A 114 -7.20 3.48 10.03
C LYS A 114 -7.67 2.19 10.69
N THR A 115 -8.83 2.27 11.34
CA THR A 115 -9.52 1.07 11.89
C THR A 115 -9.90 0.11 10.76
N LEU A 116 -10.16 -1.15 11.09
CA LEU A 116 -10.64 -2.16 10.12
C LEU A 116 -11.86 -1.68 9.33
N ASP A 117 -12.83 -1.02 9.99
CA ASP A 117 -14.01 -0.47 9.30
C ASP A 117 -13.65 0.67 8.35
N GLN A 118 -12.69 1.52 8.72
CA GLN A 118 -12.21 2.57 7.83
C GLN A 118 -11.48 2.00 6.62
N GLN A 119 -10.74 0.90 6.78
CA GLN A 119 -10.11 0.18 5.66
C GLN A 119 -11.18 -0.38 4.71
N CYS A 120 -12.27 -0.96 5.23
CA CYS A 120 -13.41 -1.40 4.41
C CYS A 120 -14.09 -0.24 3.67
N LYS A 121 -14.23 0.92 4.32
CA LYS A 121 -14.78 2.13 3.68
C LYS A 121 -13.93 2.62 2.52
N LEU A 122 -12.60 2.48 2.60
CA LEU A 122 -11.69 2.82 1.51
C LEU A 122 -11.80 1.82 0.34
N ALA A 123 -12.12 0.56 0.62
CA ALA A 123 -12.22 -0.49 -0.39
C ALA A 123 -13.58 -0.48 -1.11
N PHE A 124 -14.69 -0.45 -0.36
CA PHE A 124 -16.05 -0.64 -0.90
C PHE A 124 -16.99 0.55 -0.66
N GLY A 125 -16.47 1.65 -0.11
CA GLY A 125 -17.21 2.90 0.11
C GLY A 125 -17.81 3.04 1.51
N ALA A 126 -18.36 4.21 1.81
CA ALA A 126 -18.70 4.67 3.16
C ALA A 126 -19.64 3.75 3.99
N ARG A 127 -20.45 2.91 3.33
CA ARG A 127 -21.39 1.98 3.95
C ARG A 127 -20.80 0.58 4.22
N SER A 128 -19.55 0.35 3.82
CA SER A 128 -18.84 -0.90 4.09
C SER A 128 -18.29 -0.94 5.51
N THR A 129 -18.29 -2.12 6.10
CA THR A 129 -17.78 -2.42 7.45
C THR A 129 -17.02 -3.73 7.42
N ARG A 130 -16.22 -4.01 8.45
CA ARG A 130 -15.61 -5.33 8.60
C ARG A 130 -16.68 -6.40 8.76
N CYS A 131 -16.45 -7.57 8.18
CA CYS A 131 -17.30 -8.73 8.43
C CYS A 131 -17.07 -9.29 9.83
N THR A 132 -18.13 -9.78 10.47
CA THR A 132 -18.05 -10.52 11.73
C THR A 132 -17.86 -12.01 11.46
N PRO A 133 -17.50 -12.81 12.48
CA PRO A 133 -17.44 -14.26 12.38
C PRO A 133 -18.72 -14.90 11.86
N GLU A 134 -19.88 -14.35 12.25
CA GLU A 134 -21.20 -14.81 11.81
C GLU A 134 -21.42 -14.54 10.32
N ASP A 135 -20.95 -13.40 9.82
CA ASP A 135 -21.11 -13.02 8.40
C ASP A 135 -20.33 -13.94 7.44
N VAL A 136 -19.25 -14.59 7.92
CA VAL A 136 -18.40 -15.49 7.12
C VAL A 136 -18.62 -16.98 7.42
N LYS A 137 -19.55 -17.32 8.30
CA LYS A 137 -19.91 -18.70 8.67
C LYS A 137 -20.57 -19.41 7.48
N GLY A 138 -20.06 -20.57 7.05
CA GLY A 138 -20.55 -21.31 5.87
C GLY A 138 -20.10 -20.78 4.51
N ALA A 139 -19.27 -19.74 4.44
CA ALA A 139 -18.55 -19.38 3.21
C ALA A 139 -17.32 -20.30 3.03
N GLN A 140 -16.74 -20.40 1.82
CA GLN A 140 -15.47 -21.12 1.57
C GLN A 140 -14.23 -20.54 2.32
N ASN A 141 -14.46 -19.73 3.34
CA ASN A 141 -13.50 -18.88 4.05
C ASN A 141 -13.42 -19.20 5.57
N GLU A 142 -13.99 -20.33 6.01
CA GLU A 142 -13.92 -20.77 7.43
C GLU A 142 -12.49 -20.98 7.93
N SER A 143 -11.52 -21.17 7.02
CA SER A 143 -10.09 -21.31 7.32
C SER A 143 -9.50 -20.13 8.11
N PHE A 144 -10.15 -18.96 8.10
CA PHE A 144 -9.70 -17.76 8.82
C PHE A 144 -10.54 -17.42 10.06
N LEU A 145 -11.42 -18.32 10.49
CA LEU A 145 -12.11 -18.22 11.77
C LEU A 145 -11.34 -18.99 12.84
N LYS A 146 -10.86 -18.31 13.89
CA LYS A 146 -10.34 -18.96 15.10
C LYS A 146 -11.04 -18.41 16.34
N ASN A 147 -11.58 -19.30 17.16
CA ASN A 147 -12.23 -18.98 18.44
C ASN A 147 -13.29 -17.87 18.34
N GLY A 148 -14.07 -17.82 17.26
CA GLY A 148 -15.08 -16.78 17.05
C GLY A 148 -14.49 -15.41 16.70
N TYR A 149 -13.30 -15.36 16.09
CA TYR A 149 -12.72 -14.14 15.52
C TYR A 149 -12.29 -14.38 14.07
N VAL A 150 -12.45 -13.36 13.23
CA VAL A 150 -11.85 -13.33 11.88
C VAL A 150 -10.37 -12.97 12.04
N VAL A 151 -9.49 -13.91 11.71
CA VAL A 151 -8.04 -13.76 11.86
C VAL A 151 -7.45 -13.15 10.60
N HIS A 152 -6.91 -11.94 10.72
CA HIS A 152 -6.14 -11.28 9.69
C HIS A 152 -4.65 -11.24 10.07
N CYS A 153 -3.77 -10.92 9.13
CA CYS A 153 -2.32 -10.89 9.35
C CYS A 153 -1.72 -12.25 9.74
N VAL A 154 -2.07 -13.27 8.97
CA VAL A 154 -1.48 -14.60 9.05
C VAL A 154 -0.85 -14.93 7.71
N MET A 155 0.35 -15.47 7.74
CA MET A 155 1.01 -16.04 6.58
C MET A 155 0.79 -17.54 6.56
N ASP A 156 0.32 -18.08 5.43
CA ASP A 156 0.23 -19.51 5.18
C ASP A 156 0.71 -19.82 3.75
N ASN A 157 1.73 -20.67 3.61
CA ASN A 157 2.36 -21.00 2.32
C ASN A 157 2.64 -19.75 1.43
N ASP A 158 3.28 -18.74 2.02
CA ASP A 158 3.59 -17.43 1.41
C ASP A 158 2.38 -16.58 0.99
N LYS A 159 1.16 -16.97 1.36
CA LYS A 159 -0.05 -16.18 1.15
C LYS A 159 -0.41 -15.44 2.43
N ILE A 160 -0.72 -14.14 2.29
CA ILE A 160 -1.27 -13.35 3.39
C ILE A 160 -2.76 -13.68 3.51
N SER A 161 -3.22 -13.83 4.75
CA SER A 161 -4.64 -14.03 5.01
C SER A 161 -5.44 -12.80 4.57
N PRO A 162 -6.48 -13.00 3.75
CA PRO A 162 -7.34 -11.90 3.34
C PRO A 162 -8.08 -11.33 4.55
N PHE A 163 -8.45 -10.07 4.45
CA PHE A 163 -9.38 -9.42 5.37
C PHE A 163 -10.73 -9.22 4.69
N TYR A 164 -11.83 -9.36 5.41
CA TYR A 164 -13.16 -9.38 4.81
C TYR A 164 -13.96 -8.13 5.14
N CYS A 165 -14.53 -7.54 4.11
CA CYS A 165 -15.40 -6.38 4.21
C CYS A 165 -16.77 -6.69 3.61
N MET A 166 -17.80 -6.18 4.28
CA MET A 166 -19.17 -6.26 3.79
C MET A 166 -19.33 -5.32 2.59
N ASP A 167 -19.63 -5.87 1.42
CA ASP A 167 -20.04 -5.06 0.27
C ASP A 167 -21.46 -4.54 0.51
N PRO A 168 -21.66 -3.22 0.62
CA PRO A 168 -22.97 -2.65 0.91
C PRO A 168 -24.01 -2.91 -0.19
N LYS A 169 -23.58 -3.22 -1.43
CA LYS A 169 -24.46 -3.51 -2.57
C LYS A 169 -24.97 -4.95 -2.52
N THR A 170 -24.06 -5.91 -2.37
CA THR A 170 -24.40 -7.34 -2.44
C THR A 170 -24.76 -7.94 -1.08
N LYS A 171 -24.46 -7.25 0.03
CA LYS A 171 -24.61 -7.75 1.41
C LYS A 171 -23.84 -9.04 1.65
N LYS A 172 -22.73 -9.23 0.92
CA LYS A 172 -21.82 -10.36 1.07
C LYS A 172 -20.44 -9.87 1.48
N CYS A 173 -19.72 -10.74 2.18
CA CYS A 173 -18.32 -10.50 2.50
C CYS A 173 -17.46 -10.72 1.27
N SER A 174 -16.72 -9.68 0.90
CA SER A 174 -15.69 -9.73 -0.13
C SER A 174 -14.32 -9.64 0.54
N ALA A 175 -13.39 -10.46 0.05
CA ALA A 175 -12.00 -10.44 0.50
C ALA A 175 -11.29 -9.19 -0.02
N ILE A 176 -10.48 -8.59 0.84
CA ILE A 176 -9.40 -7.69 0.47
C ILE A 176 -8.05 -8.35 0.76
N PRO A 177 -7.01 -8.00 0.00
CA PRO A 177 -5.75 -8.77 -0.05
C PRO A 177 -5.00 -8.86 1.27
N ASP A 178 -5.01 -7.77 2.03
CA ASP A 178 -4.28 -7.62 3.28
C ASP A 178 -4.89 -6.47 4.08
N VAL A 179 -4.67 -6.48 5.40
CA VAL A 179 -4.89 -5.31 6.25
C VAL A 179 -3.77 -4.31 6.05
N MET A 180 -4.03 -3.03 6.33
CA MET A 180 -2.98 -2.02 6.32
C MET A 180 -1.89 -2.36 7.34
N MET A 181 -0.62 -2.16 6.96
CA MET A 181 0.51 -2.28 7.89
C MET A 181 0.26 -1.42 9.14
N GLY A 182 0.57 -1.97 10.31
CA GLY A 182 0.23 -1.33 11.59
C GLY A 182 -1.19 -1.60 12.10
N THR A 183 -1.96 -2.46 11.45
CA THR A 183 -3.25 -2.90 12.01
C THR A 183 -3.00 -3.77 13.24
N ARG A 184 -3.79 -3.58 14.31
CA ARG A 184 -3.70 -4.40 15.54
C ARG A 184 -3.99 -5.86 15.22
N CYS A 185 -3.19 -6.79 15.73
CA CYS A 185 -3.33 -8.22 15.48
C CYS A 185 -3.17 -9.05 16.76
N LEU A 186 -3.53 -10.33 16.70
CA LEU A 186 -3.47 -11.27 17.81
C LEU A 186 -2.20 -12.13 17.72
N ILE A 187 -1.54 -12.35 18.85
CA ILE A 187 -0.47 -13.36 18.99
C ILE A 187 -1.03 -14.42 19.94
N ASN A 188 -1.15 -15.67 19.47
CA ASN A 188 -1.72 -16.78 20.25
C ASN A 188 -3.11 -16.49 20.84
N GLY A 189 -3.93 -15.70 20.14
CA GLY A 189 -5.27 -15.30 20.59
C GLY A 189 -5.29 -14.11 21.57
N GLU A 190 -4.13 -13.59 21.97
CA GLU A 190 -4.03 -12.45 22.87
C GLU A 190 -3.78 -11.15 22.11
N MET A 191 -4.52 -10.10 22.49
CA MET A 191 -4.38 -8.77 21.93
C MET A 191 -3.52 -7.91 22.87
N ASN A 192 -2.25 -7.70 22.52
CA ASN A 192 -1.41 -6.71 23.19
C ASN A 192 -1.52 -5.35 22.48
N GLN A 193 -1.48 -4.26 23.26
CA GLN A 193 -1.45 -2.89 22.76
C GLN A 193 -0.37 -2.62 21.70
N ASN A 194 0.73 -3.39 21.67
CA ASN A 194 1.85 -3.23 20.74
C ASN A 194 1.84 -4.21 19.55
N ASN A 195 0.94 -5.20 19.52
CA ASN A 195 0.89 -6.17 18.43
C ASN A 195 0.38 -5.50 17.15
N ARG A 196 1.19 -5.54 16.09
CA ARG A 196 0.91 -4.87 14.81
C ARG A 196 1.25 -5.78 13.64
N CYS A 197 0.41 -5.70 12.61
CA CYS A 197 0.64 -6.40 11.37
C CYS A 197 1.77 -5.75 10.57
N TYR A 198 2.76 -6.53 10.18
CA TYR A 198 3.85 -6.10 9.33
C TYR A 198 4.16 -7.20 8.30
N GLN A 199 3.88 -6.92 7.03
CA GLN A 199 4.09 -7.88 5.92
C GLN A 199 3.45 -9.26 6.19
N GLY A 200 2.17 -9.27 6.58
CA GLY A 200 1.44 -10.50 6.89
C GLY A 200 1.82 -11.18 8.22
N VAL A 201 2.79 -10.65 8.97
CA VAL A 201 3.22 -11.20 10.26
C VAL A 201 2.82 -10.29 11.40
N CYS A 202 2.17 -10.85 12.42
CA CYS A 202 1.90 -10.13 13.66
C CYS A 202 3.16 -10.03 14.52
N LYS A 203 3.64 -8.81 14.78
CA LYS A 203 4.82 -8.54 15.60
C LYS A 203 4.52 -7.50 16.66
N SER A 204 5.16 -7.59 17.82
CA SER A 204 5.18 -6.48 18.78
C SER A 204 6.08 -5.38 18.24
N VAL A 205 5.56 -4.18 18.01
CA VAL A 205 6.34 -3.03 17.53
C VAL A 205 6.22 -1.87 18.50
N LYS A 206 7.31 -1.10 18.62
CA LYS A 206 7.26 0.18 19.33
C LYS A 206 6.36 1.13 18.52
N LEU A 207 5.27 1.54 19.14
CA LEU A 207 4.36 2.52 18.53
C LEU A 207 5.00 3.89 18.63
N CYS A 208 4.72 4.70 17.62
CA CYS A 208 4.94 6.13 17.75
C CYS A 208 3.91 6.71 18.69
N ASP A 209 4.31 7.73 19.46
CA ASP A 209 3.37 8.46 20.29
C ASP A 209 2.27 9.05 19.40
N ALA A 210 1.03 9.06 19.90
CA ALA A 210 -0.08 9.61 19.13
C ALA A 210 0.27 11.06 18.71
N PRO A 211 0.08 11.44 17.43
CA PRO A 211 0.42 12.77 16.97
C PRO A 211 -0.31 13.81 17.83
N THR A 212 0.48 14.71 18.39
CA THR A 212 -0.02 15.79 19.25
C THR A 212 -0.90 16.74 18.44
N THR A 213 -1.72 17.55 19.11
CA THR A 213 -2.53 18.58 18.43
C THR A 213 -1.69 19.56 17.62
N SER A 214 -0.41 19.76 17.98
CA SER A 214 0.59 20.51 17.20
C SER A 214 0.98 19.82 15.89
N ASP A 215 1.15 18.50 15.86
CA ASP A 215 1.50 17.75 14.65
C ASP A 215 0.38 17.83 13.59
N ARG A 216 -0.88 17.88 14.04
CA ARG A 216 -2.04 18.07 13.14
C ARG A 216 -2.13 19.47 12.55
N ARG A 217 -1.48 20.46 13.16
CA ARG A 217 -1.50 21.86 12.68
C ARG A 217 -0.48 22.08 11.56
N LEU A 218 0.70 21.47 11.66
CA LEU A 218 1.69 21.40 10.58
C LEU A 218 1.10 20.75 9.30
N GLN A 219 0.25 19.74 9.46
CA GLN A 219 -0.47 19.09 8.35
C GLN A 219 -1.45 20.02 7.59
N ARG A 220 -1.92 21.12 8.20
CA ARG A 220 -2.75 22.12 7.53
C ARG A 220 -1.93 23.21 6.85
N GLU A 221 -0.71 23.46 7.31
CA GLU A 221 0.16 24.53 6.77
C GLU A 221 0.99 24.06 5.57
N GLU A 222 1.11 22.74 5.34
CA GLU A 222 1.72 22.17 4.12
C GLU A 222 0.78 22.09 2.91
N GLN A 223 -0.50 22.49 3.03
CA GLN A 223 -1.30 22.71 1.82
C GLN A 223 -0.80 23.98 1.15
N PRO A 224 -0.37 23.94 -0.14
CA PRO A 224 0.02 25.15 -0.83
C PRO A 224 -1.18 26.08 -0.84
N GLN A 225 -1.02 27.25 -0.22
CA GLN A 225 -1.93 28.37 -0.41
C GLN A 225 -1.93 28.67 -1.90
N THR A 226 -3.03 28.30 -2.57
CA THR A 226 -3.26 28.69 -3.95
C THR A 226 -3.36 30.21 -4.02
N PRO A 227 -2.69 30.86 -4.98
CA PRO A 227 -2.88 32.29 -5.23
C PRO A 227 -4.31 32.60 -5.69
#